data_AF-A0AAW4UNA0-F1
#
_entry.id   AF-A0AAW4UNA0-F1
#
_cell.length_a   1.000
_cell.length_b   1.000
_cell.length_c   1.000
_cell.angle_alpha   90.00
_cell.angle_beta   90.00
_cell.angle_gamma   90.00
#
_symmetry.space_group_name_H-M   'P 1'
#
loop_
_entity.id
_entity.type
_entity.pdbx_description
1 polymer ?
#
loop_
_entity_poly.entity_id
_entity_poly.type
_entity_poly.pdbx_seq_one_letter_code
_entity_poly.pdbx_strand_id
1 'polypeptide(L)'
;MGGALALHPMIVVKDGKMDASRKYRGKIGKVIKNYAKDLEENLKNAIPDRVFITHSECDAKTVEEVRDYIASLGIFKEIIETRA
;
A
#
# COMPACT_ATOMS: atom_id res chain seq x y z
N MET A 1 -23.04 7.09 -10.46
CA MET A 1 -22.98 7.94 -9.25
C MET A 1 -22.25 7.21 -8.12
N GLY A 2 -20.91 7.19 -8.11
CA GLY A 2 -20.12 6.57 -7.02
C GLY A 2 -19.28 7.58 -6.21
N GLY A 3 -19.28 8.85 -6.61
CA GLY A 3 -18.37 9.87 -6.08
C GLY A 3 -18.79 10.51 -4.77
N ALA A 4 -19.97 10.22 -4.23
CA ALA A 4 -20.51 10.94 -3.06
C ALA A 4 -19.78 10.65 -1.74
N LEU A 5 -19.02 9.53 -1.66
CA LEU A 5 -18.40 9.09 -0.42
C LEU A 5 -16.87 9.12 -0.42
N ALA A 6 -16.20 9.40 -1.55
CA ALA A 6 -14.74 9.36 -1.67
C ALA A 6 -14.13 8.09 -1.03
N LEU A 7 -14.74 6.93 -1.35
CA LEU A 7 -14.34 5.64 -0.82
C LEU A 7 -13.36 4.95 -1.76
N HIS A 8 -12.31 4.40 -1.17
CA HIS A 8 -11.24 3.70 -1.83
C HIS A 8 -11.12 2.30 -1.19
N PRO A 9 -11.45 1.22 -1.92
CA PRO A 9 -11.30 -0.14 -1.39
C PRO A 9 -9.85 -0.60 -1.45
N MET A 10 -9.37 -1.29 -0.42
CA MET A 10 -8.16 -2.07 -0.48
C MET A 10 -8.51 -3.44 -1.06
N ILE A 11 -7.81 -3.80 -2.14
CA ILE A 11 -7.95 -5.12 -2.75
C ILE A 11 -6.77 -5.96 -2.29
N VAL A 12 -7.06 -7.13 -1.72
CA VAL A 12 -6.05 -8.09 -1.25
C VAL A 12 -6.19 -9.39 -2.02
N VAL A 13 -5.08 -10.09 -2.22
CA VAL A 13 -5.09 -11.44 -2.79
C VAL A 13 -5.05 -12.44 -1.65
N LYS A 14 -6.08 -13.29 -1.57
CA LYS A 14 -6.17 -14.38 -0.60
C LYS A 14 -6.55 -15.65 -1.35
N ASP A 15 -5.81 -16.73 -1.12
CA ASP A 15 -6.06 -18.04 -1.75
C ASP A 15 -6.20 -17.97 -3.28
N GLY A 16 -5.37 -17.12 -3.91
CA GLY A 16 -5.36 -16.90 -5.36
C GLY A 16 -6.51 -16.06 -5.91
N LYS A 17 -7.33 -15.43 -5.05
CA LYS A 17 -8.47 -14.59 -5.46
C LYS A 17 -8.33 -13.17 -4.95
N MET A 18 -8.81 -12.21 -5.74
CA MET A 18 -8.89 -10.80 -5.33
C MET A 18 -10.15 -10.56 -4.50
N ASP A 19 -10.01 -9.97 -3.32
CA ASP A 19 -11.12 -9.61 -2.44
C ASP A 19 -10.98 -8.16 -1.95
N ALA A 20 -12.11 -7.49 -1.75
CA ALA A 20 -12.15 -6.17 -1.14
C ALA A 20 -12.12 -6.32 0.38
N SER A 21 -11.02 -5.91 1.00
CA SER A 21 -10.88 -5.95 2.45
C SER A 21 -11.50 -4.71 3.10
N ARG A 22 -10.70 -3.68 3.39
CA ARG A 22 -11.12 -2.46 4.07
C ARG A 22 -11.43 -1.36 3.06
N LYS A 23 -12.43 -0.53 3.37
CA LYS A 23 -12.76 0.69 2.62
C LYS A 23 -12.27 1.90 3.38
N TYR A 24 -11.57 2.79 2.68
CA TYR A 24 -10.96 3.99 3.24
C TYR A 24 -11.61 5.22 2.64
N ARG A 25 -11.60 6.33 3.37
CA ARG A 25 -12.27 7.57 2.97
C ARG A 25 -11.29 8.73 2.86
N GLY A 26 -11.45 9.55 1.82
CA GLY A 26 -10.73 10.82 1.66
C GLY A 26 -9.79 10.84 0.46
N LYS A 27 -8.88 11.82 0.43
CA LYS A 27 -7.94 11.99 -0.69
C LYS A 27 -7.01 10.78 -0.82
N ILE A 28 -6.74 10.37 -2.06
CA ILE A 28 -5.98 9.14 -2.37
C ILE A 28 -4.61 9.07 -1.69
N GLY A 29 -3.84 10.16 -1.64
CA GLY A 29 -2.53 10.15 -0.96
C GLY A 29 -2.61 9.85 0.54
N LYS A 30 -3.64 10.36 1.23
CA LYS A 30 -3.90 10.02 2.65
C LYS A 30 -4.32 8.56 2.79
N VAL A 31 -5.14 8.09 1.86
CA VAL A 31 -5.62 6.71 1.83
C VAL A 31 -4.46 5.71 1.68
N ILE A 32 -3.55 5.96 0.73
CA ILE A 32 -2.39 5.09 0.48
C ILE A 32 -1.49 4.97 1.72
N LYS A 33 -1.26 6.05 2.45
CA LYS A 33 -0.51 5.99 3.73
C LYS A 33 -1.22 5.12 4.76
N ASN A 34 -2.54 5.21 4.85
CA ASN A 34 -3.31 4.37 5.76
C ASN A 34 -3.25 2.90 5.36
N TYR A 35 -3.14 2.59 4.06
CA TYR A 35 -2.96 1.21 3.60
C TYR A 35 -1.64 0.66 4.11
N ALA A 36 -0.54 1.38 3.89
CA ALA A 36 0.78 0.95 4.32
C ALA A 36 0.81 0.68 5.84
N LYS A 37 0.18 1.56 6.63
CA LYS A 37 0.05 1.40 8.09
C LYS A 37 -0.79 0.20 8.51
N ASP A 38 -1.93 -0.03 7.86
CA ASP A 38 -2.77 -1.19 8.18
C ASP A 38 -2.10 -2.52 7.79
N LEU A 39 -1.11 -2.47 6.89
CA LEU A 39 -0.28 -3.63 6.52
C LEU A 39 0.92 -3.83 7.45
N GLU A 40 1.18 -2.97 8.43
CA GLU A 40 2.40 -3.01 9.25
C GLU A 40 2.67 -4.39 9.87
N GLU A 41 1.66 -5.01 10.49
CA GLU A 41 1.81 -6.34 11.08
C GLU A 41 2.06 -7.43 10.04
N ASN A 42 1.48 -7.30 8.83
CA ASN A 42 1.78 -8.22 7.74
C ASN A 42 3.21 -8.03 7.24
N LEU A 43 3.67 -6.78 7.14
CA LEU A 43 5.04 -6.44 6.74
C LEU A 43 6.05 -7.01 7.75
N LYS A 44 5.80 -6.86 9.06
CA LYS A 44 6.66 -7.40 10.14
C LYS A 44 6.79 -8.93 10.09
N ASN A 45 5.76 -9.62 9.61
CA ASN A 45 5.75 -11.08 9.48
C ASN A 45 6.16 -11.57 8.08
N ALA A 46 6.49 -10.67 7.16
CA ALA A 46 6.88 -11.02 5.79
C ALA A 46 8.33 -11.52 5.70
N ILE A 47 8.67 -12.12 4.56
CA ILE A 47 10.05 -12.53 4.26
C ILE A 47 10.91 -11.27 4.08
N PRO A 48 12.02 -11.11 4.82
CA PRO A 48 12.77 -9.84 4.89
C PRO A 48 13.66 -9.57 3.67
N ASP A 49 13.71 -10.46 2.68
CA ASP A 49 14.61 -10.28 1.54
C ASP A 49 14.22 -9.10 0.66
N ARG A 50 12.94 -8.96 0.30
CA ARG A 50 12.49 -7.88 -0.59
C ARG A 50 11.02 -7.56 -0.43
N VAL A 51 10.67 -6.30 -0.74
CA VAL A 51 9.29 -5.83 -0.89
C VAL A 51 9.17 -4.98 -2.15
N PHE A 52 8.02 -5.07 -2.82
CA PHE A 52 7.72 -4.31 -4.03
C PHE A 52 6.65 -3.27 -3.75
N ILE A 53 6.89 -2.05 -4.25
CA ILE A 53 5.89 -0.99 -4.37
C ILE A 53 5.57 -0.88 -5.85
N THR A 54 4.45 -1.46 -6.27
CA THR A 54 3.98 -1.38 -7.66
C THR A 54 2.86 -0.36 -7.74
N HIS A 55 3.03 0.66 -8.59
CA HIS A 55 2.03 1.70 -8.77
C HIS A 55 1.82 2.06 -10.25
N SER A 56 0.62 2.51 -10.57
CA SER A 56 0.30 3.17 -11.85
C SER A 56 0.62 4.66 -11.74
N GLU A 57 -0.10 5.54 -12.42
CA GLU A 57 -0.01 6.98 -12.18
C GLU A 57 -0.35 7.32 -10.72
N CYS A 58 0.70 7.59 -9.94
CA CYS A 58 0.65 8.02 -8.56
C CYS A 58 1.61 9.19 -8.40
N ASP A 59 1.26 10.13 -7.52
CA ASP A 59 2.13 11.24 -7.19
C ASP A 59 3.43 10.72 -6.56
N ALA A 60 4.58 11.15 -7.10
CA ALA A 60 5.89 10.63 -6.71
C ALA A 60 6.16 10.80 -5.20
N LYS A 61 5.71 11.92 -4.62
CA LYS A 61 5.82 12.16 -3.18
C LYS A 61 5.01 11.15 -2.37
N THR A 62 3.84 10.73 -2.85
CA THR A 62 3.05 9.69 -2.17
C THR A 62 3.78 8.34 -2.18
N VAL A 63 4.44 7.99 -3.28
CA VAL A 63 5.23 6.75 -3.40
C VAL A 63 6.46 6.81 -2.48
N GLU A 64 7.18 7.93 -2.47
CA GLU A 64 8.31 8.19 -1.59
C GLU A 64 7.92 8.07 -0.12
N GLU A 65 6.79 8.67 0.30
CA GLU A 65 6.33 8.59 1.69
C GLU A 65 5.97 7.15 2.12
N VAL A 66 5.48 6.30 1.20
CA VAL A 66 5.25 4.87 1.47
C VAL A 66 6.59 4.13 1.58
N ARG A 67 7.52 4.41 0.66
CA ARG A 67 8.86 3.83 0.66
C ARG A 67 9.59 4.14 1.97
N ASP A 68 9.58 5.40 2.41
CA ASP A 68 10.20 5.86 3.65
C ASP A 68 9.57 5.18 4.87
N TYR A 69 8.25 5.05 4.89
CA TYR A 69 7.56 4.34 5.95
C TYR A 69 7.99 2.86 6.02
N ILE A 70 8.00 2.16 4.89
CA ILE A 70 8.46 0.75 4.83
C ILE A 70 9.92 0.63 5.25
N ALA A 71 10.80 1.54 4.81
CA ALA A 71 12.20 1.59 5.20
C ALA A 71 12.37 1.80 6.71
N SER A 72 11.54 2.66 7.30
CA SER A 72 11.58 2.96 8.75
C SER A 72 11.25 1.75 9.63
N LEU A 73 10.58 0.72 9.09
CA LEU A 73 10.30 -0.51 9.83
C LEU A 73 11.54 -1.40 9.98
N GLY A 74 12.58 -1.21 9.16
CA GLY A 74 13.84 -1.96 9.25
C GLY A 74 13.73 -3.45 8.91
N ILE A 75 12.69 -3.87 8.18
CA ILE A 75 12.39 -5.28 7.90
C ILE A 75 13.10 -5.78 6.63
N PHE A 76 13.06 -5.02 5.55
CA PHE A 76 13.43 -5.50 4.22
C PHE A 76 14.84 -5.07 3.81
N LYS A 77 15.62 -6.00 3.23
CA LYS A 77 16.93 -5.70 2.64
C LYS A 77 16.82 -4.86 1.38
N GLU A 78 15.76 -5.08 0.60
CA GLU A 78 15.51 -4.39 -0.67
C GLU A 78 14.07 -3.89 -0.76
N ILE A 79 13.91 -2.62 -1.15
CA ILE A 79 12.61 -2.00 -1.44
C ILE A 79 12.63 -1.58 -2.91
N ILE A 80 11.83 -2.26 -3.73
CA ILE A 80 11.81 -2.11 -5.18
C ILE A 80 10.55 -1.37 -5.60
N GLU A 81 10.72 -0.21 -6.23
CA GLU A 81 9.62 0.50 -6.88
C GLU A 81 9.47 0.02 -8.33
N THR A 82 8.24 -0.23 -8.76
CA THR A 82 7.92 -0.66 -10.13
C THR A 82 6.69 0.09 -10.63
N ARG A 83 6.70 0.42 -11.93
CA ARG A 83 5.57 1.06 -12.59
C ARG A 83 4.84 0.05 -13.49
N ALA A 84 3.52 -0.01 -13.36
CA ALA A 84 2.64 -0.82 -14.20
C ALA A 84 2.08 -0.02 -15.39
#